data_AF-A0A2J8TGP1-F1
#
_entry.id   AF-A0A2J8TGP1-F1
#
_cell.length_a   1.000
_cell.length_b   1.000
_cell.length_c   1.000
_cell.angle_alpha   90.00
_cell.angle_beta   90.00
_cell.angle_gamma   90.00
#
_symmetry.space_group_name_H-M   'P 1'
#
loop_
_entity.id
_entity.type
_entity.pdbx_description
1 polymer ?
#
loop_
_entity_poly.entity_id
_entity_poly.type
_entity_poly.pdbx_seq_one_letter_code
_entity_poly.pdbx_strand_id
1 'polypeptide(L)'
;MGLLMGEARAVLKWADGKMIKNEVDMQVLHLLGPKMEADLEKKPKVAKTRLEETDRRMAKDVMENGETADQTLSLMEQLRGEALKFHKPGENYKTP
;
A
#
# COMPACT_ATOMS: atom_id res chain seq x y z
N MET A 1 -7.04 1.12 14.70
CA MET A 1 -6.51 2.05 13.68
C MET A 1 -6.09 3.40 14.25
N GLY A 2 -6.83 4.01 15.18
CA GLY A 2 -6.50 5.34 15.70
C GLY A 2 -5.08 5.50 16.27
N LEU A 3 -4.54 4.46 16.94
CA LEU A 3 -3.16 4.49 17.45
C LEU A 3 -2.13 4.55 16.32
N LEU A 4 -2.22 3.66 15.32
CA LEU A 4 -1.32 3.64 14.16
C LEU A 4 -1.34 4.96 13.38
N MET A 5 -2.53 5.54 13.20
CA MET A 5 -2.67 6.87 12.56
C MET A 5 -2.03 7.97 13.41
N GLY A 6 -2.18 7.92 14.73
CA GLY A 6 -1.60 8.90 15.65
C GLY A 6 -0.08 8.84 15.68
N GLU A 7 0.49 7.65 15.72
CA GLU A 7 1.94 7.42 15.65
C GLU A 7 2.51 7.88 14.29
N ALA A 8 1.87 7.50 13.18
CA ALA A 8 2.28 7.95 11.85
C ALA A 8 2.20 9.49 11.70
N ARG A 9 1.14 10.12 12.22
CA ARG A 9 0.97 11.58 12.22
C ARG A 9 1.97 12.30 13.14
N ALA A 10 2.42 11.64 14.21
CA ALA A 10 3.45 12.20 15.08
C ALA A 10 4.77 12.38 14.33
N VAL A 11 5.11 11.44 13.43
CA VAL A 11 6.32 11.47 12.59
C VAL A 11 6.13 12.35 11.35
N LEU A 12 5.00 12.22 10.66
CA LEU A 12 4.73 12.88 9.38
C LEU A 12 3.82 14.11 9.56
N LYS A 13 4.38 15.21 10.06
CA LYS A 13 3.62 16.44 10.39
C LYS A 13 2.90 17.07 9.19
N TRP A 14 3.48 16.96 8.00
CA TRP A 14 3.03 17.65 6.79
C TRP A 14 2.30 16.73 5.79
N ALA A 15 2.21 15.43 6.09
CA ALA A 15 1.54 14.49 5.20
C ALA A 15 0.01 14.65 5.27
N ASP A 16 -0.64 14.43 4.13
CA ASP A 16 -2.10 14.35 4.06
C ASP A 16 -2.60 13.17 4.92
N GLY A 17 -3.58 13.46 5.79
CA GLY A 17 -4.19 12.45 6.64
C GLY A 17 -4.90 11.36 5.85
N LYS A 18 -5.44 11.67 4.66
CA LYS A 18 -6.07 10.67 3.79
C LYS A 18 -5.03 9.70 3.22
N MET A 19 -3.86 10.20 2.83
CA MET A 19 -2.76 9.37 2.34
C MET A 19 -2.23 8.44 3.43
N ILE A 20 -2.02 8.95 4.65
CA ILE A 20 -1.65 8.13 5.81
C ILE A 20 -2.71 7.04 6.05
N LYS A 21 -3.99 7.42 5.96
CA LYS A 21 -5.08 6.46 6.19
C LYS A 21 -5.07 5.32 5.19
N ASN A 22 -4.99 5.64 3.90
CA ASN A 22 -5.01 4.65 2.83
C ASN A 22 -3.83 3.67 2.97
N GLU A 23 -2.64 4.17 3.28
CA GLU A 23 -1.45 3.33 3.46
C GLU A 23 -1.59 2.40 4.66
N VAL A 24 -2.02 2.91 5.82
CA VAL A 24 -2.24 2.09 7.02
C VAL A 24 -3.32 1.05 6.79
N ASP A 25 -4.43 1.41 6.13
CA ASP A 25 -5.51 0.46 5.84
C ASP A 25 -5.02 -0.67 4.92
N MET A 26 -4.19 -0.37 3.90
CA MET A 26 -3.62 -1.38 3.00
C MET A 26 -2.60 -2.29 3.70
N GLN A 27 -1.69 -1.74 4.52
CA GLN A 27 -0.73 -2.55 5.27
C GLN A 27 -1.41 -3.46 6.29
N VAL A 28 -2.44 -2.96 6.96
CA VAL A 28 -3.25 -3.77 7.89
C VAL A 28 -4.00 -4.86 7.14
N LEU A 29 -4.57 -4.56 5.97
CA LEU A 29 -5.23 -5.56 5.12
C LEU A 29 -4.24 -6.66 4.69
N HIS A 30 -3.02 -6.31 4.31
CA HIS A 30 -1.99 -7.29 3.96
C HIS A 30 -1.55 -8.13 5.16
N LEU A 31 -1.49 -7.54 6.36
CA LEU A 31 -1.09 -8.24 7.58
C LEU A 31 -2.17 -9.20 8.11
N LEU A 32 -3.42 -8.75 8.14
CA LEU A 32 -4.54 -9.49 8.73
C LEU A 32 -5.33 -10.31 7.71
N GLY A 33 -5.20 -10.00 6.43
CA GLY A 33 -6.03 -10.54 5.37
C GLY A 33 -7.42 -9.90 5.32
N PRO A 34 -8.32 -10.44 4.47
CA PRO A 34 -9.70 -10.00 4.40
C PRO A 34 -10.36 -10.08 5.76
N LYS A 35 -11.18 -9.07 6.09
CA LYS A 35 -11.94 -9.07 7.33
C LYS A 35 -12.94 -10.23 7.33
N MET A 36 -12.87 -11.09 8.34
CA MET A 36 -13.75 -12.24 8.49
C MET A 36 -14.73 -12.04 9.66
N GLU A 37 -15.77 -12.87 9.74
CA GLU A 37 -16.76 -12.83 10.84
C GLU A 37 -16.11 -12.93 12.24
N ALA A 38 -14.99 -13.66 12.35
CA ALA A 38 -14.21 -13.76 13.59
C ALA A 38 -13.60 -12.42 14.06
N ASP A 39 -13.53 -11.40 13.19
CA ASP A 39 -13.12 -10.03 13.53
C ASP A 39 -14.27 -9.16 14.02
N LEU A 40 -15.53 -9.59 13.84
CA LEU A 40 -16.71 -8.93 14.42
C LEU A 40 -16.92 -9.30 15.89
N GLU A 41 -16.43 -10.46 16.32
CA GLU A 41 -16.48 -10.85 17.73
C GLU A 41 -15.71 -9.83 18.57
N LYS A 42 -16.40 -9.23 19.54
CA LYS A 42 -15.80 -8.31 20.50
C LYS A 42 -14.82 -9.10 21.36
N LYS A 43 -13.57 -9.20 20.91
CA LYS A 43 -12.53 -9.90 21.68
C LYS A 43 -12.38 -9.21 23.04
N PRO A 44 -12.37 -9.97 24.15
CA PRO A 44 -12.09 -9.41 25.47
C PRO A 44 -10.71 -8.74 25.46
N LYS A 45 -10.59 -7.61 26.17
CA LYS A 45 -9.35 -6.82 26.26
C LYS A 45 -8.23 -7.67 26.85
N VAL A 46 -7.36 -8.23 26.01
CA VAL A 46 -6.12 -8.87 26.44
C VAL A 46 -4.97 -7.87 26.30
N ALA A 47 -4.21 -7.74 27.38
CA ALA A 47 -3.07 -6.86 27.52
C ALA A 47 -1.96 -7.20 26.51
N LYS A 48 -1.34 -6.14 25.97
CA LYS A 48 -0.31 -6.17 24.95
C LYS A 48 0.91 -6.96 25.43
N THR A 49 1.25 -8.04 24.75
CA THR A 49 2.60 -8.63 24.82
C THR A 49 3.38 -8.15 23.59
N ARG A 50 4.50 -7.48 23.87
CA ARG A 50 5.49 -6.96 22.91
C ARG A 50 6.15 -8.14 22.20
N LEU A 51 6.13 -8.14 20.86
CA LEU A 51 6.97 -9.03 20.05
C LEU A 51 8.07 -8.21 19.39
N GLU A 52 9.28 -8.74 19.49
CA GLU A 52 10.53 -8.12 19.09
C GLU A 52 10.75 -8.17 17.57
N GLU A 53 11.50 -7.16 17.14
CA GLU A 53 12.01 -6.91 15.80
C GLU A 53 12.86 -8.08 15.30
N THR A 54 12.64 -8.49 14.04
CA THR A 54 13.58 -9.38 13.36
C THR A 54 13.92 -8.81 11.99
N ASP A 55 15.13 -8.25 11.96
CA ASP A 55 15.94 -7.92 10.80
C ASP A 55 16.16 -9.14 9.89
N ARG A 56 16.06 -8.97 8.56
CA ARG A 56 17.01 -9.47 7.54
C ARG A 56 16.46 -9.49 6.10
N ARG A 57 17.13 -8.71 5.25
CA ARG A 57 17.96 -9.13 4.08
C ARG A 57 17.68 -8.39 2.76
N MET A 58 18.82 -8.01 2.19
CA MET A 58 19.08 -7.26 0.96
C MET A 58 18.91 -8.08 -0.33
N ALA A 59 19.01 -7.33 -1.45
CA ALA A 59 19.53 -7.65 -2.80
C ALA A 59 18.43 -7.52 -3.88
N LYS A 60 18.65 -6.98 -5.09
CA LYS A 60 19.84 -6.48 -5.80
C LYS A 60 19.38 -5.62 -7.01
N ASP A 61 20.30 -4.81 -7.54
CA ASP A 61 20.26 -4.04 -8.80
C ASP A 61 19.59 -4.70 -10.01
N VAL A 62 19.02 -3.87 -10.90
CA VAL A 62 19.23 -3.99 -12.37
C VAL A 62 19.29 -2.60 -13.04
N MET A 63 20.45 -2.36 -13.65
CA MET A 63 20.84 -1.58 -14.84
C MET A 63 19.86 -0.61 -15.54
N GLU A 64 20.38 0.61 -15.71
CA GLU A 64 20.07 1.63 -16.72
C GLU A 64 20.42 1.15 -18.14
N ASN A 65 19.58 1.49 -19.13
CA ASN A 65 20.08 1.66 -20.50
C ASN A 65 19.17 2.54 -21.38
N GLY A 66 19.79 3.52 -22.05
CA GLY A 66 19.48 3.92 -23.42
C GLY A 66 18.47 5.06 -23.62
N GLU A 67 18.96 6.30 -23.67
CA GLU A 67 18.25 7.43 -24.28
C GLU A 67 18.03 7.18 -25.78
N THR A 68 16.77 7.22 -26.22
CA THR A 68 16.41 7.63 -27.58
C THR A 68 15.49 8.84 -27.45
N ALA A 69 15.99 9.99 -27.90
CA ALA A 69 15.27 11.24 -27.96
C ALA A 69 14.16 11.17 -29.02
N ASP A 70 12.98 10.75 -28.58
CA ASP A 70 11.70 11.28 -29.05
C ASP A 70 10.97 11.77 -27.80
N GLN A 71 10.11 12.78 -27.89
CA GLN A 71 9.38 13.31 -26.73
C GLN A 71 8.29 12.32 -26.26
N THR A 72 8.70 11.14 -25.81
CA THR A 72 7.83 10.09 -25.28
C THR A 72 7.65 10.30 -23.78
N LEU A 73 6.41 10.21 -23.31
CA LEU A 73 6.06 10.21 -21.88
C LEU A 73 6.92 9.20 -21.11
N SER A 74 7.12 9.43 -19.81
CA SER A 74 7.87 8.49 -18.96
C SER A 74 7.23 7.09 -19.01
N LEU A 75 8.03 6.02 -18.89
CA LEU A 75 7.53 4.65 -18.87
C LEU A 75 6.39 4.45 -17.85
N MET A 76 6.50 5.06 -16.67
CA MET A 76 5.46 5.00 -15.64
C MET A 76 4.16 5.68 -16.06
N GLU A 77 4.24 6.70 -16.92
CA GLU A 77 3.08 7.41 -17.45
C GLU A 77 2.39 6.65 -18.58
N GLN A 78 3.17 5.98 -19.43
CA GLN A 78 2.67 5.12 -20.50
C GLN A 78 1.97 3.88 -19.94
N LEU A 79 2.47 3.33 -18.83
CA LEU A 79 1.89 2.15 -18.18
C LEU A 79 0.73 2.48 -17.22
N ARG A 80 0.31 3.75 -17.09
CA ARG A 80 -0.90 4.10 -16.34
C ARG A 80 -2.09 3.35 -16.96
N GLY A 81 -2.87 2.65 -16.12
CA GLY A 81 -4.02 1.88 -16.59
C GLY A 81 -5.00 2.71 -17.44
N GLU A 82 -5.11 4.01 -17.15
CA GLU A 82 -5.88 4.97 -17.94
C GLU A 82 -5.33 5.18 -19.36
N ALA A 83 -4.01 5.25 -19.52
CA ALA A 83 -3.35 5.38 -20.82
C ALA A 83 -3.57 4.13 -21.69
N LEU A 84 -3.62 2.95 -21.06
CA LEU A 84 -3.84 1.66 -21.72
C LEU A 84 -5.32 1.23 -21.80
N LYS A 85 -6.25 2.05 -21.29
CA LYS A 85 -7.69 1.75 -21.22
C LYS A 85 -8.02 0.43 -20.51
N PHE A 86 -7.22 0.05 -19.52
CA PHE A 86 -7.52 -1.11 -18.68
C PHE A 86 -8.69 -0.81 -17.74
N HIS A 87 -9.47 -1.84 -17.42
CA HIS A 87 -10.51 -1.73 -16.40
C HIS A 87 -9.89 -1.45 -15.03
N LYS A 88 -10.65 -0.80 -14.17
CA LYS A 88 -10.22 -0.55 -12.79
C LYS A 88 -10.33 -1.85 -11.97
N PRO A 89 -9.56 -2.00 -10.88
CA PRO A 89 -9.70 -3.15 -9.98
C PRO A 89 -11.17 -3.34 -9.54
N GLY A 90 -11.67 -4.58 -9.63
CA GLY A 90 -13.07 -4.92 -9.33
C GLY A 90 -14.06 -4.74 -10.50
N GLU A 91 -13.63 -4.17 -11.63
CA GLU A 91 -14.49 -3.92 -12.80
C GLU A 91 -14.19 -4.87 -13.98
N ASN A 92 -13.71 -6.08 -13.69
CA ASN A 92 -13.31 -7.06 -14.70
C ASN A 92 -14.42 -7.37 -15.73
N TYR A 93 -15.69 -7.29 -15.33
CA TYR A 93 -16.83 -7.53 -16.22
C TYR A 93 -17.01 -6.48 -17.33
N LYS A 94 -16.26 -5.36 -17.28
CA LYS A 94 -16.29 -4.30 -18.30
C LYS A 94 -15.26 -4.51 -19.40
N THR A 95 -14.40 -5.53 -19.30
CA THR A 95 -13.47 -5.85 -20.37
C THR A 95 -14.22 -6.49 -21.54
N PRO A 96 -13.94 -6.07 -22.79
CA PRO A 96 -14.46 -6.73 -23.99
C PRO A 96 -14.07 -8.20 -24.09
#